data_AF-A0A2E0T4U5-F1
#
_entry.id   AF-A0A2E0T4U5-F1
#
_cell.length_a   1.000
_cell.length_b   1.000
_cell.length_c   1.000
_cell.angle_alpha   90.00
_cell.angle_beta   90.00
_cell.angle_gamma   90.00
#
_symmetry.space_group_name_H-M   'P 1'
#
loop_
_entity.id
_entity.type
_entity.pdbx_description
1 polymer ?
#
loop_
_entity_poly.entity_id
_entity_poly.type
_entity_poly.pdbx_seq_one_letter_code
_entity_poly.pdbx_strand_id
1 'polypeptide(L)'
;LGTSNKLYDIVGPICETGDYFAKNRSMNSVQVGSLIAIKSTGAYGSVLSSNYNSRPQIAEIMVQDDKYEVIRDRVEVKDILARERIANWL
;
A
#
# COMPACT_ATOMS: atom_id res chain seq x y z
N LEU A 1 12.64 -22.38 -17.06
CA LEU A 1 11.60 -21.32 -17.08
C LEU A 1 12.27 -20.00 -17.43
N GLY A 2 12.40 -19.71 -18.72
CA GLY A 2 13.00 -18.45 -19.19
C GLY A 2 11.93 -17.36 -19.15
N THR A 3 11.96 -16.52 -18.12
CA THR A 3 11.08 -15.35 -18.06
C THR A 3 11.68 -14.25 -18.92
N SER A 4 11.00 -13.89 -20.02
CA SER A 4 11.34 -12.67 -20.75
C SER A 4 11.10 -11.49 -19.81
N ASN A 5 12.18 -10.81 -19.40
CA ASN A 5 12.05 -9.58 -18.64
C ASN A 5 11.31 -8.54 -19.48
N LYS A 6 10.39 -7.83 -18.83
CA LYS A 6 9.66 -6.68 -19.39
C LYS A 6 9.93 -5.47 -18.52
N LEU A 7 9.86 -4.29 -19.14
CA LEU A 7 10.02 -3.02 -18.45
C LEU A 7 8.67 -2.56 -17.92
N TYR A 8 8.62 -2.18 -16.65
CA TYR A 8 7.42 -1.71 -15.96
C TYR A 8 7.67 -0.43 -15.17
N ASP A 9 6.66 0.44 -15.16
CA ASP A 9 6.47 1.39 -14.08
C ASP A 9 5.50 0.79 -13.06
N ILE A 10 5.84 0.87 -11.78
CA ILE A 10 5.02 0.37 -10.67
C ILE A 10 4.33 1.56 -10.03
N VAL A 11 3.02 1.64 -10.21
CA VAL A 11 2.15 2.74 -9.73
C VAL A 11 1.17 2.23 -8.69
N GLY A 12 0.69 3.15 -7.85
CA GLY A 12 -0.45 2.90 -7.00
C GLY A 12 -1.78 3.28 -7.67
N PRO A 13 -2.90 3.15 -6.94
CA PRO A 13 -4.24 3.46 -7.43
C PRO A 13 -4.70 4.87 -7.06
N ILE A 14 -3.81 5.77 -6.66
CA ILE A 14 -4.15 7.15 -6.33
C ILE A 14 -4.41 7.94 -7.61
N CYS A 15 -5.40 8.83 -7.59
CA CYS A 15 -5.73 9.70 -8.72
C CYS A 15 -4.72 10.86 -8.86
N GLU A 16 -3.42 10.55 -8.88
CA GLU A 16 -2.34 11.52 -8.93
C GLU A 16 -1.26 11.04 -9.90
N THR A 17 -0.75 11.95 -10.73
CA THR A 17 0.30 11.60 -11.70
C THR A 17 1.58 11.16 -10.97
N GLY A 18 1.83 11.67 -9.76
CA GLY A 18 3.00 11.35 -8.97
C GLY A 18 2.99 10.00 -8.25
N ASP A 19 1.91 9.22 -8.30
CA ASP A 19 1.77 7.97 -7.52
C ASP A 19 2.56 6.79 -8.12
N TYR A 20 3.88 6.91 -8.11
CA TYR A 20 4.83 5.89 -8.52
C TYR A 20 5.58 5.33 -7.31
N PHE A 21 5.66 4.01 -7.21
CA PHE A 21 6.60 3.34 -6.32
C PHE A 21 7.98 3.18 -6.97
N ALA A 22 8.02 2.91 -8.28
CA ALA A 22 9.25 2.75 -9.04
C ALA A 22 9.01 2.95 -10.53
N LYS A 23 10.01 3.45 -11.25
CA LYS A 23 9.98 3.61 -12.70
C LYS A 23 11.03 2.74 -13.38
N ASN A 24 10.78 2.37 -14.63
CA ASN A 24 11.71 1.66 -15.51
C ASN A 24 12.31 0.38 -14.88
N ARG A 25 11.49 -0.44 -14.23
CA ARG A 25 11.92 -1.69 -13.60
C ARG A 25 11.86 -2.86 -14.58
N SER A 26 13.01 -3.47 -14.83
CA SER A 26 13.11 -4.72 -15.58
C SER A 26 12.77 -5.89 -14.66
N MET A 27 11.65 -6.57 -14.93
CA MET A 27 11.11 -7.63 -14.07
C MET A 27 10.51 -8.77 -14.91
N ASN A 28 10.34 -9.93 -14.27
CA ASN A 28 9.53 -11.01 -14.81
C ASN A 28 8.13 -10.51 -15.19
N SER A 29 7.52 -11.12 -16.21
CA SER A 29 6.16 -10.77 -16.60
C SER A 29 5.20 -10.89 -15.42
N VAL A 30 4.48 -9.82 -15.12
CA VAL A 30 3.42 -9.78 -14.09
C VAL A 30 2.04 -9.95 -14.71
N GLN A 31 1.11 -10.51 -13.94
CA GLN A 31 -0.30 -10.70 -14.32
C GLN A 31 -1.21 -10.25 -13.18
N VAL A 32 -2.50 -10.06 -13.46
CA VAL A 32 -3.50 -9.78 -12.41
C VAL A 32 -3.44 -10.90 -11.35
N GLY A 33 -3.38 -10.50 -10.08
CA GLY A 33 -3.22 -11.43 -8.95
C GLY A 33 -1.76 -11.75 -8.60
N SER A 34 -0.78 -11.32 -9.39
CA SER A 34 0.64 -11.40 -8.99
C SER A 34 0.91 -10.49 -7.79
N LEU A 35 1.73 -10.97 -6.85
CA LEU A 35 2.19 -10.19 -5.70
C LEU A 35 3.54 -9.53 -6.01
N ILE A 36 3.71 -8.28 -5.57
CA ILE A 36 4.95 -7.51 -5.70
C ILE A 36 5.40 -7.09 -4.29
N ALA A 37 6.69 -7.24 -4.00
CA ALA A 37 7.29 -6.79 -2.75
C ALA A 37 8.13 -5.53 -2.97
N ILE A 38 7.80 -4.45 -2.26
CA ILE A 38 8.67 -3.27 -2.16
C ILE A 38 9.55 -3.47 -0.92
N LYS A 39 10.86 -3.59 -1.14
CA LYS A 39 11.84 -3.83 -0.08
C LYS A 39 12.23 -2.53 0.62
N SER A 40 12.81 -2.67 1.82
CA SER A 40 13.37 -1.56 2.60
C SER A 40 12.36 -0.49 3.01
N THR A 41 11.12 -0.89 3.28
CA THR A 41 10.02 -0.01 3.71
C THR A 41 9.84 0.05 5.23
N GLY A 42 10.75 -0.54 6.00
CA GLY A 42 10.63 -0.65 7.47
C GLY A 42 10.84 0.66 8.23
N ALA A 43 11.53 1.64 7.64
CA ALA A 43 11.70 2.98 8.21
C ALA A 43 11.07 4.01 7.27
N TYR A 44 10.43 5.03 7.84
CA TYR A 44 9.79 6.13 7.09
C TYR A 44 8.75 5.70 6.05
N GLY A 45 8.21 4.48 6.15
CA GLY A 45 7.10 4.01 5.32
C GLY A 45 5.76 4.30 5.99
N SER A 46 5.28 3.35 6.78
CA SER A 46 3.98 3.38 7.46
C SER A 46 3.75 4.64 8.32
N VAL A 47 4.78 5.16 8.98
CA VAL A 47 4.70 6.39 9.79
C VAL A 47 4.39 7.65 8.97
N LEU A 48 4.62 7.63 7.65
CA LEU A 48 4.27 8.69 6.71
C LEU A 48 3.01 8.37 5.89
N SER A 49 2.34 7.25 6.17
CA SER A 49 1.10 6.89 5.48
C SER A 49 -0.06 7.81 5.87
N SER A 50 -1.01 8.01 4.95
CA SER A 50 -2.18 8.86 5.15
C SER A 50 -3.45 8.18 4.61
N ASN A 51 -4.61 8.79 4.86
CA ASN A 51 -5.89 8.39 4.27
C ASN A 51 -6.19 9.13 2.96
N TYR A 52 -5.16 9.48 2.16
CA TYR A 52 -5.36 10.16 0.89
C TYR A 52 -6.27 9.36 -0.05
N ASN A 53 -7.15 10.07 -0.77
CA ASN A 53 -8.28 9.50 -1.52
C ASN A 53 -9.19 8.58 -0.67
N SER A 54 -9.36 8.91 0.62
CA SER A 54 -10.17 8.15 1.59
C SER A 54 -9.79 6.67 1.68
N ARG A 55 -8.55 6.32 1.32
CA ARG A 55 -8.06 4.96 1.36
C ARG A 55 -7.70 4.60 2.80
N PRO A 56 -8.12 3.42 3.30
CA PRO A 56 -7.73 3.03 4.64
C PRO A 56 -6.25 2.72 4.77
N GLN A 57 -5.68 3.10 5.91
CA GLN A 57 -4.30 2.78 6.23
C GLN A 57 -4.14 1.26 6.31
N ILE A 58 -3.02 0.77 5.76
CA ILE A 58 -2.70 -0.66 5.71
C ILE A 58 -2.46 -1.23 7.10
N ALA A 59 -2.67 -2.55 7.24
CA ALA A 59 -2.22 -3.31 8.40
C ALA A 59 -0.70 -3.47 8.40
N GLU A 60 -0.13 -3.73 9.58
CA GLU A 60 1.28 -4.10 9.76
C GLU A 60 1.34 -5.49 10.41
N ILE A 61 2.17 -6.36 9.84
CA ILE A 61 2.30 -7.76 10.26
C ILE A 61 3.74 -7.99 10.69
N MET A 62 3.94 -8.54 11.88
CA MET A 62 5.23 -9.03 12.33
C MET A 62 5.36 -10.50 11.97
N VAL A 63 6.50 -10.90 11.44
CA VAL A 63 6.82 -12.29 11.10
C VAL A 63 8.09 -12.68 11.85
N GLN A 64 8.07 -13.84 12.50
CA GLN A 64 9.22 -14.46 13.15
C GLN A 64 9.20 -15.95 12.87
N ASP A 65 10.20 -16.44 12.15
CA ASP A 65 10.30 -17.82 11.67
C ASP A 65 9.04 -18.26 10.88
N ASP A 66 8.28 -19.22 11.41
CA ASP A 66 7.04 -19.74 10.84
C ASP A 66 5.77 -19.08 11.41
N LYS A 67 5.93 -18.09 12.30
CA LYS A 67 4.83 -17.37 12.96
C LYS A 67 4.64 -15.98 12.38
N TYR A 68 3.40 -15.51 12.40
CA TYR A 68 3.06 -14.14 12.08
C TYR A 68 1.93 -13.64 12.98
N GLU A 69 1.91 -12.33 13.22
CA GLU A 69 0.86 -11.65 13.99
C GLU A 69 0.55 -10.28 13.39
N VAL A 70 -0.72 -9.87 13.42
CA VAL A 70 -1.11 -8.51 13.05
C VAL A 70 -0.77 -7.59 14.23
N ILE A 71 0.25 -6.75 14.08
CA ILE A 71 0.71 -5.84 15.13
C ILE A 71 0.11 -4.43 15.01
N ARG A 72 -0.46 -4.12 13.83
CA ARG A 72 -1.33 -2.96 13.64
C ARG A 72 -2.46 -3.33 12.70
N ASP A 73 -3.69 -3.15 13.17
CA ASP A 73 -4.87 -3.43 12.37
C ASP A 73 -4.95 -2.52 11.14
N ARG A 74 -5.58 -3.06 10.09
CA ARG A 74 -6.06 -2.23 8.98
C ARG A 74 -7.16 -1.32 9.53
N VAL A 75 -7.05 -0.03 9.24
CA VAL A 75 -8.13 0.91 9.55
C VAL A 75 -9.31 0.61 8.62
N GLU A 76 -10.55 0.65 9.13
CA GLU A 76 -11.73 0.54 8.27
C GLU A 76 -12.19 1.92 7.78
N VAL A 77 -12.85 1.98 6.62
CA VAL A 77 -13.36 3.26 6.08
C VAL A 77 -14.27 3.97 7.08
N LYS A 78 -15.09 3.22 7.82
CA LYS A 78 -15.98 3.76 8.86
C LYS A 78 -15.22 4.50 9.96
N ASP A 79 -14.01 4.07 10.30
CA ASP A 79 -13.23 4.65 11.39
C ASP A 79 -12.58 5.97 10.93
N ILE A 80 -12.26 6.09 9.64
CA ILE A 80 -11.85 7.35 9.02
C ILE A 80 -12.99 8.36 9.13
N LEU A 81 -14.19 7.98 8.69
CA LEU A 81 -15.37 8.83 8.68
C LEU A 81 -15.84 9.21 10.09
N ALA A 82 -15.68 8.31 11.07
CA ALA A 82 -16.05 8.57 12.46
C ALA A 82 -15.27 9.73 13.11
N ARG A 83 -14.17 10.17 12.50
CA ARG A 83 -13.38 11.33 12.95
C ARG A 83 -13.95 12.65 12.47
N GLU A 84 -14.87 12.62 11.52
CA GLU A 84 -15.56 13.79 11.00
C GLU A 84 -16.85 14.04 11.80
N ARG A 85 -17.25 15.30 11.95
CA ARG A 85 -18.51 15.69 12.59
C ARG A 85 -19.18 16.73 11.72
N ILE A 86 -20.44 16.49 11.42
CA ILE A 86 -21.29 17.50 10.78
C ILE A 86 -21.55 18.58 11.84
N ALA A 87 -21.29 19.83 11.48
CA ALA A 87 -21.58 20.95 12.37
C ALA A 87 -23.10 21.04 12.59
N ASN A 88 -23.53 21.34 13.81
CA ASN A 88 -24.95 21.35 14.18
C ASN A 88 -25.81 22.41 13.45
N TRP A 89 -25.18 23.27 12.67
CA TRP A 89 -25.81 24.32 11.86
C TRP A 89 -25.84 24.01 10.36
N LEU A 90 -25.34 22.83 9.94
CA LEU A 90 -25.48 22.30 8.57
C LEU A 90 -26.58 21.23 8.55
#